data_AF-A0A2N6CB29-F1
#
_entry.id   AF-A0A2N6CB29-F1
#
_cell.length_a   1.000
_cell.length_b   1.000
_cell.length_c   1.000
_cell.angle_alpha   90.00
_cell.angle_beta   90.00
_cell.angle_gamma   90.00
#
_symmetry.space_group_name_H-M   'P 1'
#
loop_
_entity.id
_entity.type
_entity.pdbx_description
1 polymer ?
#
loop_
_entity_poly.entity_id
_entity_poly.type
_entity_poly.pdbx_seq_one_letter_code
_entity_poly.pdbx_strand_id
1 'polypeptide(L)'
;MKKAGIVVLLSVVFLFTALQQNEAKSRDFYRTFEIIAIGENSLTLRDSDNNVIEVAKDPGDYKVGYKVRYDSVRNRLRDYRWQDYKVIAVNGNSITLQHETGDTLTVKGNYAGKYNIGDLVRYDSVDSKLQLADNSGQWQQYTVIAESPDSITLEDNNGQQVILHMDNNIYLEPRGLYIGKYKVGDLVRYNASTNKLKKGVIRTYDWQEYEVKEVTGDKLILIDKSKEELLLDNTYGIRLNAGDQVKYDRLNNLLKKLR
;
A
#
# COMPACT_ATOMS: atom_id res chain seq x y z
N MET A 1 65.70 -2.96 -43.66
CA MET A 1 66.23 -2.15 -42.54
C MET A 1 65.09 -1.25 -42.06
N LYS A 2 64.32 -1.60 -41.01
CA LYS A 2 64.48 -1.19 -39.59
C LYS A 2 64.91 0.28 -39.48
N LYS A 3 64.14 1.22 -38.92
CA LYS A 3 63.63 1.35 -37.52
C LYS A 3 62.30 2.14 -37.56
N ALA A 4 61.18 1.70 -36.98
CA ALA A 4 60.82 1.70 -35.56
C ALA A 4 60.86 3.10 -34.91
N GLY A 5 59.68 3.73 -34.79
CA GLY A 5 59.42 4.93 -33.99
C GLY A 5 58.02 4.84 -33.39
N ILE A 6 57.90 4.10 -32.28
CA ILE A 6 56.75 4.09 -31.37
C ILE A 6 57.06 5.08 -30.26
N VAL A 7 56.29 6.17 -30.15
CA VAL A 7 56.06 6.86 -28.87
C VAL A 7 54.61 7.37 -28.85
N VAL A 8 53.78 6.63 -28.13
CA VAL A 8 52.74 7.08 -27.19
C VAL A 8 51.87 8.28 -27.61
N LEU A 9 50.62 8.02 -27.99
CA LEU A 9 49.49 8.88 -27.65
C LEU A 9 48.26 8.01 -27.35
N LEU A 10 48.39 7.21 -26.29
CA LEU A 10 47.23 6.66 -25.58
C LEU A 10 46.65 7.78 -24.71
N SER A 11 45.33 7.75 -24.53
CA SER A 11 44.56 8.47 -23.50
C SER A 11 44.54 10.01 -23.63
N VAL A 12 43.41 10.53 -24.14
CA VAL A 12 42.66 11.76 -23.71
C VAL A 12 41.77 12.21 -24.89
N VAL A 13 40.84 11.36 -25.34
CA VAL A 13 39.59 11.79 -26.02
C VAL A 13 38.45 10.82 -25.62
N PHE A 14 38.40 10.48 -24.32
CA PHE A 14 37.30 9.72 -23.70
C PHE A 14 36.88 10.40 -22.39
N LEU A 15 36.82 11.73 -22.41
CA LEU A 15 36.39 12.57 -21.29
C LEU A 15 35.53 13.68 -21.87
N PHE A 16 34.24 13.40 -22.02
CA PHE A 16 33.09 14.31 -21.78
C PHE A 16 31.79 13.65 -22.25
N THR A 17 31.56 12.39 -21.84
CA THR A 17 30.22 11.80 -21.71
C THR A 17 29.97 11.49 -20.23
N ALA A 18 30.12 12.50 -19.38
CA ALA A 18 29.80 12.42 -17.97
C ALA A 18 29.21 13.75 -17.52
N LEU A 19 27.92 13.94 -17.80
CA LEU A 19 26.95 14.67 -16.96
C LEU A 19 25.56 14.60 -17.62
N GLN A 20 25.11 13.37 -17.88
CA GLN A 20 23.68 13.06 -17.74
C GLN A 20 23.52 12.35 -16.40
N GLN A 21 23.65 13.11 -15.31
CA GLN A 21 22.87 12.79 -14.12
C GLN A 21 21.43 13.16 -14.46
N ASN A 22 20.75 12.26 -15.18
CA ASN A 22 19.33 12.10 -14.97
C ASN A 22 19.21 11.61 -13.54
N GLU A 23 19.03 12.54 -12.60
CA GLU A 23 18.41 12.25 -11.33
C GLU A 23 16.97 11.80 -11.62
N ALA A 24 16.85 10.53 -12.04
CA ALA A 24 15.63 9.80 -11.86
C ALA A 24 15.38 9.80 -10.35
N LYS A 25 14.53 10.75 -9.90
CA LYS A 25 13.98 10.80 -8.55
C LYS A 25 13.78 9.38 -8.07
N SER A 26 14.59 8.98 -7.07
CA SER A 26 14.66 7.63 -6.54
C SER A 26 13.24 7.16 -6.22
N ARG A 27 12.68 6.36 -7.12
CA ARG A 27 11.45 5.61 -6.85
C ARG A 27 11.85 4.58 -5.82
N ASP A 28 11.09 4.45 -4.74
CA ASP A 28 11.31 3.39 -3.76
C ASP A 28 11.08 2.04 -4.46
N PHE A 29 12.15 1.38 -4.93
CA PHE A 29 12.11 0.10 -5.67
C PHE A 29 12.02 -1.11 -4.73
N TYR A 30 11.28 -1.00 -3.63
CA TYR A 30 11.08 -2.13 -2.74
C TYR A 30 10.04 -3.08 -3.32
N ARG A 31 10.47 -4.27 -3.73
CA ARG A 31 9.57 -5.38 -4.05
C ARG A 31 9.45 -6.30 -2.85
N THR A 32 8.28 -6.93 -2.71
CA THR A 32 8.02 -7.87 -1.62
C THR A 32 8.31 -9.28 -2.10
N PHE A 33 9.05 -10.03 -1.28
CA PHE A 33 9.41 -11.42 -1.54
C PHE A 33 9.13 -12.27 -0.30
N GLU A 34 9.00 -13.56 -0.50
CA GLU A 34 9.02 -14.60 0.54
C GLU A 34 10.41 -15.25 0.55
N ILE A 35 10.97 -15.50 1.73
CA ILE A 35 12.22 -16.26 1.87
C ILE A 35 11.89 -17.75 1.73
N ILE A 36 12.38 -18.41 0.68
CA ILE A 36 12.09 -19.83 0.46
C ILE A 36 13.26 -20.75 0.85
N ALA A 37 14.47 -20.21 1.01
CA ALA A 37 15.62 -20.93 1.54
C ALA A 37 16.66 -19.99 2.18
N ILE A 38 17.37 -20.49 3.18
CA ILE A 38 18.48 -19.80 3.86
C ILE A 38 19.73 -20.65 3.72
N GLY A 39 20.69 -20.18 2.95
CA GLY A 39 22.02 -20.78 2.82
C GLY A 39 23.00 -20.28 3.88
N GLU A 40 24.24 -20.73 3.77
CA GLU A 40 25.33 -20.28 4.64
C GLU A 40 25.57 -18.77 4.48
N ASN A 41 25.66 -18.30 3.23
CA ASN A 41 25.99 -16.90 2.87
C ASN A 41 24.92 -16.19 2.02
N SER A 42 23.81 -16.86 1.70
CA SER A 42 22.76 -16.33 0.82
C SER A 42 21.35 -16.62 1.32
N LEU A 43 20.40 -15.84 0.81
CA LEU A 43 18.96 -16.03 0.97
C LEU A 43 18.33 -16.20 -0.41
N THR A 44 17.48 -17.21 -0.56
CA THR A 44 16.69 -17.41 -1.77
C THR A 44 15.31 -16.80 -1.57
N LEU A 45 14.96 -15.84 -2.42
CA LEU A 45 13.74 -15.06 -2.34
C LEU A 45 12.83 -15.38 -3.53
N ARG A 46 11.51 -15.45 -3.29
CA ARG A 46 10.48 -15.65 -4.32
C ARG A 46 9.46 -14.52 -4.29
N ASP A 47 9.15 -13.92 -5.43
CA ASP A 47 8.06 -12.93 -5.53
C ASP A 47 6.69 -13.56 -5.83
N SER A 48 5.65 -12.74 -5.91
CA SER A 48 4.28 -13.19 -6.22
C SER A 48 4.13 -13.80 -7.61
N ASP A 49 5.05 -13.51 -8.53
CA ASP A 49 5.03 -13.99 -9.91
C ASP A 49 5.88 -15.27 -10.07
N ASN A 50 6.31 -15.87 -8.95
CA ASN A 50 7.21 -17.02 -8.87
C ASN A 50 8.62 -16.79 -9.43
N ASN A 51 9.05 -15.54 -9.58
CA ASN A 51 10.46 -15.28 -9.88
C ASN A 51 11.31 -15.55 -8.64
N VAL A 52 12.44 -16.22 -8.84
CA VAL A 52 13.38 -16.56 -7.77
C VAL A 52 14.67 -15.77 -7.96
N ILE A 53 15.13 -15.15 -6.89
CA ILE A 53 16.41 -14.46 -6.85
C ILE A 53 17.22 -14.91 -5.64
N GLU A 54 18.54 -14.89 -5.78
CA GLU A 54 19.48 -15.14 -4.70
C GLU A 54 20.14 -13.83 -4.28
N VAL A 55 20.16 -13.57 -2.98
CA VAL A 55 20.74 -12.36 -2.41
C VAL A 55 21.71 -12.72 -1.30
N ALA A 56 22.66 -11.83 -1.01
CA ALA A 56 23.56 -12.01 0.13
C ALA A 56 22.77 -12.06 1.44
N LYS A 57 23.19 -12.93 2.36
CA LYS A 57 22.59 -13.04 3.68
C LYS A 57 22.84 -11.77 4.49
N ASP A 58 21.76 -11.12 4.90
CA ASP A 58 21.77 -9.98 5.80
C ASP A 58 21.85 -10.51 7.26
N PRO A 59 22.58 -9.87 8.19
CA PRO A 59 22.65 -10.26 9.60
C PRO A 59 21.32 -10.27 10.38
N GLY A 60 20.19 -9.95 9.76
CA GLY A 60 18.87 -10.10 10.37
C GLY A 60 18.50 -11.55 10.69
N ASP A 61 17.74 -11.77 11.76
CA ASP A 61 17.20 -13.07 12.19
C ASP A 61 16.03 -13.53 11.30
N TYR A 62 16.28 -13.61 10.00
CA TYR A 62 15.31 -14.03 9.01
C TYR A 62 15.06 -15.55 9.06
N LYS A 63 13.83 -15.95 8.73
CA LYS A 63 13.40 -17.35 8.67
C LYS A 63 12.75 -17.63 7.32
N VAL A 64 12.80 -18.90 6.89
CA VAL A 64 12.04 -19.37 5.71
C VAL A 64 10.55 -19.05 5.90
N GLY A 65 9.79 -18.76 4.86
CA GLY A 65 8.38 -18.35 4.92
C GLY A 65 8.14 -16.87 5.26
N TYR A 66 9.13 -16.16 5.83
CA TYR A 66 8.94 -14.74 6.16
C TYR A 66 8.92 -13.88 4.90
N LYS A 67 8.04 -12.89 4.89
CA LYS A 67 8.03 -11.86 3.85
C LYS A 67 9.09 -10.80 4.14
N VAL A 68 9.76 -10.32 3.10
CA VAL A 68 10.77 -9.27 3.17
C VAL A 68 10.59 -8.28 2.03
N ARG A 69 11.10 -7.07 2.21
CA ARG A 69 11.26 -6.10 1.13
C ARG A 69 12.71 -6.10 0.68
N TYR A 70 12.92 -6.23 -0.62
CA TYR A 70 14.25 -6.15 -1.21
C TYR A 70 14.35 -4.93 -2.13
N ASP A 71 15.37 -4.10 -1.88
CA ASP A 71 15.80 -3.02 -2.76
C ASP A 71 16.90 -3.54 -3.69
N SER A 72 16.53 -3.83 -4.93
CA SER A 72 17.45 -4.38 -5.94
C SER A 72 18.49 -3.38 -6.44
N VAL A 73 18.33 -2.08 -6.14
CA VAL A 73 19.29 -1.04 -6.53
C VAL A 73 20.37 -0.91 -5.46
N ARG A 74 19.98 -1.00 -4.18
CA ARG A 74 20.88 -0.87 -3.04
C ARG A 74 21.33 -2.20 -2.45
N ASN A 75 20.88 -3.32 -3.01
CA ASN A 75 21.12 -4.68 -2.54
C ASN A 75 20.86 -4.83 -1.04
N ARG A 76 19.69 -4.36 -0.59
CA ARG A 76 19.36 -4.28 0.83
C ARG A 76 18.04 -4.97 1.13
N LEU A 77 18.07 -5.84 2.14
CA LEU A 77 16.88 -6.43 2.73
C LEU A 77 16.30 -5.51 3.81
N ARG A 78 14.99 -5.55 3.93
CA ARG A 78 14.23 -4.93 5.01
C ARG A 78 13.09 -5.84 5.40
N ASP A 79 12.75 -5.79 6.68
CA ASP A 79 11.59 -6.51 7.18
C ASP A 79 10.33 -6.04 6.46
N TYR A 80 9.57 -7.00 5.93
CA TYR A 80 8.22 -6.67 5.48
C TYR A 80 7.36 -6.48 6.73
N ARG A 81 6.71 -5.32 6.77
CA ARG A 81 6.02 -4.83 7.95
C ARG A 81 4.89 -5.76 8.41
N TRP A 82 4.16 -6.37 7.48
CA TRP A 82 2.97 -7.16 7.75
C TRP A 82 3.21 -8.65 7.52
N GLN A 83 3.42 -9.43 8.58
CA GLN A 83 3.54 -10.87 8.44
C GLN A 83 2.18 -11.54 8.67
N ASP A 84 1.91 -12.63 7.94
CA ASP A 84 0.67 -13.40 8.10
C ASP A 84 0.84 -14.44 9.23
N TYR A 85 -0.18 -14.60 10.07
CA TYR A 85 -0.19 -15.56 11.18
C TYR A 85 -1.57 -16.20 11.32
N LYS A 86 -1.62 -17.29 12.08
CA LYS A 86 -2.85 -17.90 12.60
C LYS A 86 -2.99 -17.61 14.09
N VAL A 87 -4.18 -17.24 14.54
CA VAL A 87 -4.47 -17.09 15.96
C VAL A 87 -4.55 -18.47 16.61
N ILE A 88 -3.72 -18.72 17.62
CA ILE A 88 -3.71 -20.01 18.36
C ILE A 88 -4.23 -19.90 19.79
N ALA A 89 -4.24 -18.69 20.38
CA ALA A 89 -4.88 -18.43 21.67
C ALA A 89 -5.30 -16.97 21.80
N VAL A 90 -6.45 -16.72 22.43
CA VAL A 90 -6.94 -15.38 22.74
C VAL A 90 -7.17 -15.29 24.26
N ASN A 91 -6.43 -14.41 24.92
CA ASN A 91 -6.57 -14.10 26.34
C ASN A 91 -7.14 -12.68 26.49
N GLY A 92 -7.65 -12.33 27.67
CA GLY A 92 -8.24 -11.00 27.91
C GLY A 92 -7.29 -9.81 27.66
N ASN A 93 -5.98 -10.02 27.77
CA ASN A 93 -4.94 -8.98 27.64
C ASN A 93 -3.84 -9.31 26.62
N SER A 94 -3.97 -10.43 25.89
CA SER A 94 -2.97 -10.84 24.91
C SER A 94 -3.56 -11.80 23.89
N ILE A 95 -2.93 -11.90 22.73
CA ILE A 95 -3.23 -12.89 21.71
C ILE A 95 -1.94 -13.59 21.33
N THR A 96 -2.01 -14.91 21.14
CA THR A 96 -0.88 -15.71 20.68
C THR A 96 -1.11 -16.08 19.23
N LEU A 97 -0.13 -15.75 18.40
CA LEU A 97 -0.11 -15.91 16.97
C LEU A 97 0.92 -16.97 16.61
N GLN A 98 0.64 -17.77 15.59
CA GLN A 98 1.55 -18.76 15.04
C GLN A 98 1.78 -18.48 13.56
N HIS A 99 3.04 -18.30 13.17
CA HIS A 99 3.44 -18.18 11.78
C HIS A 99 3.41 -19.56 11.12
N GLU A 100 3.34 -19.63 9.79
CA GLU A 100 3.37 -20.92 9.06
C GLU A 100 4.66 -21.73 9.30
N THR A 101 5.73 -21.05 9.73
CA THR A 101 7.01 -21.67 10.14
C THR A 101 6.95 -22.40 11.47
N GLY A 102 5.84 -22.26 12.21
CA GLY A 102 5.69 -22.72 13.59
C GLY A 102 6.08 -21.68 14.64
N ASP A 103 6.63 -20.53 14.25
CA ASP A 103 7.03 -19.49 15.20
C ASP A 103 5.83 -18.88 15.91
N THR A 104 5.95 -18.73 17.21
CA THR A 104 4.89 -18.13 18.03
C THR A 104 5.24 -16.73 18.49
N LEU A 105 4.28 -15.82 18.40
CA LEU A 105 4.38 -14.46 18.90
C LEU A 105 3.21 -14.17 19.85
N THR A 106 3.50 -13.64 21.03
CA THR A 106 2.47 -13.12 21.95
C THR A 106 2.40 -11.61 21.84
N VAL A 107 1.24 -11.10 21.41
CA VAL A 107 0.98 -9.67 21.26
C VAL A 107 0.10 -9.20 22.42
N LYS A 108 0.53 -8.14 23.13
CA LYS A 108 -0.22 -7.56 24.24
C LYS A 108 -1.32 -6.64 23.71
N GLY A 109 -2.54 -6.75 24.26
CA GLY A 109 -3.66 -5.91 23.89
C GLY A 109 -5.01 -6.54 24.25
N ASN A 110 -6.08 -5.74 24.19
CA ASN A 110 -7.43 -6.26 24.42
C ASN A 110 -8.03 -6.77 23.09
N TYR A 111 -8.01 -8.09 22.92
CA TYR A 111 -8.44 -8.82 21.72
C TYR A 111 -9.68 -9.70 21.97
N ALA A 112 -10.21 -9.72 23.20
CA ALA A 112 -11.39 -10.51 23.54
C ALA A 112 -12.58 -10.12 22.64
N GLY A 113 -13.20 -11.11 22.01
CA GLY A 113 -14.34 -10.92 21.11
C GLY A 113 -14.03 -10.26 19.76
N LYS A 114 -12.74 -10.01 19.44
CA LYS A 114 -12.33 -9.44 18.13
C LYS A 114 -11.74 -10.45 17.17
N TYR A 115 -11.19 -11.53 17.71
CA TYR A 115 -10.52 -12.60 16.97
C TYR A 115 -10.89 -13.93 17.61
N ASN A 116 -11.01 -14.97 16.79
CA ASN A 116 -11.23 -16.35 17.21
C ASN A 116 -9.96 -17.18 17.02
N ILE A 117 -9.83 -18.24 17.80
CA ILE A 117 -8.79 -19.26 17.57
C ILE A 117 -9.04 -19.87 16.18
N GLY A 118 -8.01 -19.88 15.35
CA GLY A 118 -8.07 -20.34 13.97
C GLY A 118 -8.07 -19.22 12.93
N ASP A 119 -8.38 -17.98 13.32
CA ASP A 119 -8.40 -16.84 12.39
C ASP A 119 -7.02 -16.63 11.75
N LEU A 120 -7.03 -16.33 10.45
CA LEU A 120 -5.85 -15.85 9.74
C LEU A 120 -5.77 -14.32 9.90
N VAL A 121 -4.62 -13.83 10.35
CA VAL A 121 -4.39 -12.42 10.69
C VAL A 121 -3.08 -11.94 10.11
N ARG A 122 -2.95 -10.62 9.96
CA ARG A 122 -1.69 -9.92 9.64
C ARG A 122 -1.26 -9.09 10.83
N TYR A 123 0.00 -9.22 11.20
CA TYR A 123 0.61 -8.45 12.28
C TYR A 123 1.67 -7.49 11.75
N ASP A 124 1.55 -6.23 12.14
CA ASP A 124 2.52 -5.15 11.92
C ASP A 124 3.50 -5.10 13.08
N SER A 125 4.73 -5.57 12.87
CA SER A 125 5.76 -5.60 13.92
C SER A 125 6.26 -4.21 14.35
N VAL A 126 6.02 -3.18 13.53
CA VAL A 126 6.49 -1.81 13.79
C VAL A 126 5.47 -1.03 14.61
N ASP A 127 4.19 -1.08 14.23
CA ASP A 127 3.11 -0.37 14.95
C ASP A 127 2.38 -1.25 15.96
N SER A 128 2.74 -2.54 16.09
CA SER A 128 2.04 -3.52 16.91
C SER A 128 0.53 -3.62 16.59
N LYS A 129 0.20 -3.58 15.29
CA LYS A 129 -1.18 -3.64 14.80
C LYS A 129 -1.52 -5.05 14.34
N LEU A 130 -2.74 -5.48 14.64
CA LEU A 130 -3.30 -6.75 14.18
C LEU A 130 -4.57 -6.49 13.37
N GLN A 131 -4.75 -7.22 12.27
CA GLN A 131 -5.94 -7.19 11.41
C GLN A 131 -6.19 -8.60 10.85
N LEU A 132 -7.41 -8.96 10.43
CA LEU A 132 -7.59 -10.26 9.76
C LEU A 132 -6.98 -10.23 8.35
N ALA A 133 -6.56 -11.39 7.86
CA ALA A 133 -5.85 -11.56 6.58
C ALA A 133 -6.77 -11.54 5.33
N ASP A 134 -8.08 -11.52 5.54
CA ASP A 134 -9.18 -11.50 4.55
C ASP A 134 -9.44 -10.11 3.93
N ASN A 135 -8.52 -9.15 4.09
CA ASN A 135 -8.70 -7.73 3.76
C ASN A 135 -9.75 -6.98 4.61
N SER A 136 -10.27 -7.55 5.70
CA SER A 136 -11.10 -6.84 6.70
C SER A 136 -10.41 -5.62 7.33
N GLY A 137 -9.07 -5.60 7.28
CA GLY A 137 -8.22 -4.47 7.65
C GLY A 137 -8.35 -3.27 6.71
N GLN A 138 -8.82 -3.49 5.49
CA GLN A 138 -9.06 -2.44 4.51
C GLN A 138 -10.49 -1.90 4.62
N TRP A 139 -10.67 -0.64 4.24
CA TRP A 139 -12.01 -0.14 4.00
C TRP A 139 -12.52 -0.81 2.72
N GLN A 140 -13.74 -1.33 2.76
CA GLN A 140 -14.45 -1.88 1.63
C GLN A 140 -15.71 -1.05 1.36
N GLN A 141 -16.08 -0.95 0.08
CA GLN A 141 -17.22 -0.17 -0.37
C GLN A 141 -18.49 -1.03 -0.30
N TYR A 142 -19.54 -0.46 0.28
CA TYR A 142 -20.86 -1.09 0.35
C TYR A 142 -21.97 -0.08 0.07
N THR A 143 -23.15 -0.60 -0.22
CA THR A 143 -24.43 0.11 -0.23
C THR A 143 -25.28 -0.40 0.93
N VAL A 144 -25.97 0.48 1.64
CA VAL A 144 -26.98 0.08 2.62
C VAL A 144 -28.21 -0.41 1.88
N ILE A 145 -28.58 -1.67 2.06
CA ILE A 145 -29.74 -2.27 1.36
C ILE A 145 -30.93 -2.52 2.29
N ALA A 146 -30.70 -2.59 3.61
CA ALA A 146 -31.75 -2.65 4.60
C ALA A 146 -31.29 -1.98 5.90
N GLU A 147 -32.22 -1.34 6.61
CA GLU A 147 -32.00 -0.82 7.95
C GLU A 147 -33.16 -1.22 8.85
N SER A 148 -32.84 -1.53 10.10
CA SER A 148 -33.80 -1.75 11.18
C SER A 148 -33.31 -1.01 12.43
N PRO A 149 -34.13 -0.90 13.49
CA PRO A 149 -33.68 -0.32 14.75
C PRO A 149 -32.42 -0.96 15.32
N ASP A 150 -32.20 -2.25 15.05
CA ASP A 150 -31.15 -3.06 15.70
C ASP A 150 -30.07 -3.57 14.73
N SER A 151 -30.23 -3.31 13.43
CA SER A 151 -29.28 -3.80 12.42
C SER A 151 -29.27 -2.98 11.13
N ILE A 152 -28.18 -3.11 10.38
CA ILE A 152 -28.06 -2.60 9.02
C ILE A 152 -27.46 -3.68 8.14
N THR A 153 -28.05 -3.88 6.96
CA THR A 153 -27.54 -4.81 5.95
C THR A 153 -26.82 -4.00 4.87
N LEU A 154 -25.57 -4.36 4.67
CA LEU A 154 -24.67 -3.80 3.66
C LEU A 154 -24.52 -4.79 2.52
N GLU A 155 -24.45 -4.31 1.28
CA GLU A 155 -24.17 -5.12 0.10
C GLU A 155 -22.99 -4.54 -0.67
N ASP A 156 -22.03 -5.41 -1.04
CA ASP A 156 -20.87 -5.02 -1.85
C ASP A 156 -21.19 -5.04 -3.35
N ASN A 157 -20.23 -4.65 -4.20
CA ASN A 157 -20.41 -4.63 -5.64
C ASN A 157 -20.56 -6.03 -6.29
N ASN A 158 -20.28 -7.10 -5.55
CA ASN A 158 -20.40 -8.48 -5.99
C ASN A 158 -21.71 -9.13 -5.50
N GLY A 159 -22.57 -8.39 -4.79
CA GLY A 159 -23.80 -8.90 -4.19
C GLY A 159 -23.59 -9.68 -2.88
N GLN A 160 -22.39 -9.61 -2.27
CA GLN A 160 -22.17 -10.16 -0.94
C GLN A 160 -22.76 -9.24 0.12
N GLN A 161 -23.50 -9.83 1.06
CA GLN A 161 -24.18 -9.09 2.11
C GLN A 161 -23.50 -9.27 3.46
N VAL A 162 -23.45 -8.18 4.22
CA VAL A 162 -22.95 -8.13 5.61
C VAL A 162 -24.01 -7.50 6.48
N ILE A 163 -24.44 -8.21 7.52
CA ILE A 163 -25.40 -7.69 8.50
C ILE A 163 -24.62 -7.21 9.73
N LEU A 164 -24.74 -5.93 10.04
CA LEU A 164 -24.15 -5.33 11.24
C LEU A 164 -25.25 -5.11 12.27
N HIS A 165 -25.09 -5.70 13.45
CA HIS A 165 -26.03 -5.52 14.57
C HIS A 165 -25.58 -4.36 15.48
N MET A 166 -26.55 -3.63 16.07
CA MET A 166 -26.29 -2.62 17.12
C MET A 166 -25.71 -3.26 18.38
N ASP A 167 -26.15 -4.49 18.68
CA ASP A 167 -25.76 -5.25 19.87
C ASP A 167 -24.37 -5.90 19.71
N ASN A 168 -23.32 -5.10 19.68
CA ASN A 168 -22.03 -5.59 20.13
C ASN A 168 -22.05 -5.64 21.66
N ASN A 169 -22.65 -6.70 22.21
CA ASN A 169 -22.72 -7.06 23.64
C ASN A 169 -21.35 -7.38 24.30
N ILE A 170 -20.28 -6.69 23.90
CA ILE A 170 -18.89 -6.94 24.35
C ILE A 170 -18.34 -5.77 25.20
N TYR A 171 -19.10 -4.67 25.36
CA TYR A 171 -18.72 -3.54 26.20
C TYR A 171 -19.83 -3.16 27.19
N LEU A 172 -19.46 -2.93 28.46
CA LEU A 172 -20.35 -2.49 29.55
C LEU A 172 -20.97 -1.09 29.34
N GLU A 173 -20.50 -0.34 28.34
CA GLU A 173 -21.10 0.93 27.93
C GLU A 173 -21.55 0.85 26.46
N PRO A 174 -22.74 1.38 26.11
CA PRO A 174 -23.27 1.35 24.76
C PRO A 174 -22.45 2.24 23.84
N ARG A 175 -21.45 1.66 23.17
CA ARG A 175 -20.74 2.31 22.05
C ARG A 175 -21.22 1.69 20.74
N GLY A 176 -22.51 1.87 20.47
CA GLY A 176 -23.15 1.41 19.24
C GLY A 176 -22.62 2.17 18.02
N LEU A 177 -22.40 1.45 16.92
CA LEU A 177 -22.58 2.01 15.59
C LEU A 177 -23.93 2.75 15.63
N TYR A 178 -23.95 4.09 15.51
CA TYR A 178 -25.22 4.82 15.50
C TYR A 178 -25.87 4.59 14.12
N ILE A 179 -26.61 3.47 13.99
CA ILE A 179 -27.19 3.01 12.73
C ILE A 179 -28.20 4.03 12.19
N GLY A 180 -28.92 4.76 13.05
CA GLY A 180 -29.86 5.82 12.65
C GLY A 180 -29.24 7.00 11.87
N LYS A 181 -27.92 6.98 11.61
CA LYS A 181 -27.22 7.92 10.72
C LYS A 181 -27.19 7.46 9.25
N TYR A 182 -27.46 6.19 8.97
CA TYR A 182 -27.28 5.57 7.66
C TYR A 182 -28.63 5.10 7.14
N LYS A 183 -28.99 5.49 5.92
CA LYS A 183 -30.28 5.15 5.30
C LYS A 183 -30.09 4.15 4.17
N VAL A 184 -31.14 3.40 3.85
CA VAL A 184 -31.17 2.58 2.63
C VAL A 184 -30.79 3.43 1.40
N GLY A 185 -29.87 2.91 0.59
CA GLY A 185 -29.27 3.58 -0.56
C GLY A 185 -27.99 4.39 -0.24
N ASP A 186 -27.61 4.55 1.03
CA ASP A 186 -26.36 5.22 1.36
C ASP A 186 -25.15 4.39 0.90
N LEU A 187 -24.23 5.07 0.20
CA LEU A 187 -22.88 4.55 -0.01
C LEU A 187 -22.07 4.71 1.28
N VAL A 188 -21.55 3.59 1.75
CA VAL A 188 -20.78 3.52 2.99
C VAL A 188 -19.50 2.73 2.77
N ARG A 189 -18.53 2.99 3.62
CA ARG A 189 -17.31 2.21 3.72
C ARG A 189 -17.28 1.52 5.06
N TYR A 190 -17.04 0.21 5.04
CA TYR A 190 -16.97 -0.63 6.22
C TYR A 190 -15.57 -1.21 6.36
N ASN A 191 -15.08 -1.28 7.59
CA ASN A 191 -13.84 -1.93 7.95
C ASN A 191 -14.14 -2.96 9.03
N ALA A 192 -14.15 -4.24 8.64
CA ALA A 192 -14.53 -5.35 9.51
C ALA A 192 -13.56 -5.52 10.69
N SER A 193 -12.26 -5.31 10.49
CA SER A 193 -11.26 -5.46 11.57
C SER A 193 -11.44 -4.49 12.74
N THR A 194 -11.93 -3.28 12.45
CA THR A 194 -12.18 -2.24 13.46
C THR A 194 -13.65 -2.11 13.83
N ASN A 195 -14.51 -2.89 13.18
CA ASN A 195 -15.96 -2.76 13.17
C ASN A 195 -16.43 -1.30 13.02
N LYS A 196 -15.83 -0.55 12.09
CA LYS A 196 -16.15 0.85 11.83
C LYS A 196 -16.87 1.01 10.51
N LEU A 197 -18.00 1.71 10.55
CA LEU A 197 -18.75 2.15 9.38
C LEU A 197 -18.65 3.66 9.23
N LYS A 198 -18.47 4.14 8.00
CA LYS A 198 -18.45 5.57 7.67
C LYS A 198 -19.21 5.83 6.37
N LYS A 199 -19.94 6.94 6.31
CA LYS A 199 -20.62 7.38 5.10
C LYS A 199 -19.61 7.85 4.04
N GLY A 200 -19.94 7.62 2.78
CA GLY A 200 -19.17 8.06 1.61
C GLY A 200 -18.48 6.94 0.86
N VAL A 201 -17.83 7.33 -0.23
CA VAL A 201 -17.19 6.42 -1.19
C VAL A 201 -15.69 6.30 -0.90
N ILE A 202 -15.14 5.11 -1.08
CA ILE A 202 -13.70 4.90 -1.18
C ILE A 202 -13.24 5.53 -2.49
N ARG A 203 -12.57 6.67 -2.39
CA ARG A 203 -11.97 7.32 -3.56
C ARG A 203 -10.68 6.59 -3.91
N THR A 204 -10.69 5.90 -5.04
CA THR A 204 -9.47 5.54 -5.76
C THR A 204 -8.94 6.78 -6.45
N TYR A 205 -7.67 7.09 -6.23
CA TYR A 205 -7.00 8.23 -6.86
C TYR A 205 -6.07 7.71 -7.97
N ASP A 206 -6.12 8.32 -9.14
CA ASP A 206 -5.17 8.07 -10.24
C ASP A 206 -4.33 9.33 -10.47
N TRP A 207 -3.45 9.62 -9.51
CA TRP A 207 -2.60 10.80 -9.57
C TRP A 207 -1.50 10.63 -10.62
N GLN A 208 -1.55 11.46 -11.64
CA GLN A 208 -0.49 11.60 -12.63
C GLN A 208 0.13 12.99 -12.58
N GLU A 209 1.43 13.06 -12.83
CA GLU A 209 2.17 14.32 -12.83
C GLU A 209 2.13 14.95 -14.21
N TYR A 210 1.79 16.23 -14.25
CA TYR A 210 1.77 17.05 -15.44
C TYR A 210 2.47 18.37 -15.20
N GLU A 211 2.87 19.01 -16.29
CA GLU A 211 3.22 20.42 -16.34
C GLU A 211 2.09 21.20 -16.98
N VAL A 212 1.73 22.36 -16.41
CA VAL A 212 0.75 23.25 -17.03
C VAL A 212 1.40 23.87 -18.26
N LYS A 213 0.88 23.56 -19.44
CA LYS A 213 1.33 24.18 -20.70
C LYS A 213 0.73 25.58 -20.87
N GLU A 214 -0.58 25.67 -20.68
CA GLU A 214 -1.35 26.87 -20.98
C GLU A 214 -2.58 26.96 -20.08
N VAL A 215 -2.91 28.18 -19.66
CA VAL A 215 -4.12 28.49 -18.92
C VAL A 215 -4.85 29.61 -19.64
N THR A 216 -6.03 29.31 -20.18
CA THR A 216 -6.95 30.31 -20.74
C THR A 216 -8.12 30.50 -19.77
N GLY A 217 -9.01 31.46 -20.03
CA GLY A 217 -10.19 31.67 -19.18
C GLY A 217 -11.13 30.46 -19.10
N ASP A 218 -11.15 29.64 -20.15
CA ASP A 218 -12.05 28.50 -20.33
C ASP A 218 -11.35 27.14 -20.28
N LYS A 219 -10.03 27.08 -20.53
CA LYS A 219 -9.29 25.82 -20.66
C LYS A 219 -7.97 25.83 -19.90
N LEU A 220 -7.56 24.62 -19.53
CA LEU A 220 -6.28 24.30 -18.93
C LEU A 220 -5.65 23.18 -19.74
N ILE A 221 -4.48 23.44 -20.32
CA ILE A 221 -3.73 22.43 -21.07
C ILE A 221 -2.59 21.93 -20.20
N LEU A 222 -2.59 20.63 -19.94
CA LEU A 222 -1.57 19.93 -19.19
C LEU A 222 -0.72 19.10 -20.16
N ILE A 223 0.59 19.01 -19.91
CA ILE A 223 1.50 18.13 -20.65
C ILE A 223 2.08 17.09 -19.71
N ASP A 224 2.03 15.83 -20.11
CA ASP A 224 2.63 14.73 -19.38
C ASP A 224 4.14 14.59 -19.68
N LYS A 225 4.80 13.59 -19.08
CA LYS A 225 6.24 13.34 -19.31
C LYS A 225 6.55 12.87 -20.73
N SER A 226 5.55 12.32 -21.43
CA SER A 226 5.63 11.83 -22.81
C SER A 226 5.39 12.94 -23.84
N LYS A 227 5.12 14.16 -23.38
CA LYS A 227 4.75 15.33 -24.19
C LYS A 227 3.35 15.23 -24.83
N GLU A 228 2.49 14.38 -24.28
CA GLU A 228 1.08 14.32 -24.64
C GLU A 228 0.28 15.40 -23.90
N GLU A 229 -0.65 16.03 -24.62
CA GLU A 229 -1.49 17.10 -24.12
C GLU A 229 -2.82 16.56 -23.60
N LEU A 230 -3.16 16.97 -22.38
CA LEU A 230 -4.44 16.73 -21.74
C LEU A 230 -5.17 18.08 -21.61
N LEU A 231 -6.32 18.18 -22.28
CA LEU A 231 -7.17 19.35 -22.26
C LEU A 231 -8.24 19.19 -21.17
N LEU A 232 -8.32 20.16 -20.27
CA LEU A 232 -9.32 20.23 -19.21
C LEU A 232 -10.08 21.54 -19.31
N ASP A 233 -11.36 21.54 -18.92
CA ASP A 233 -12.10 22.76 -18.67
C ASP A 233 -11.46 23.50 -17.48
N ASN A 234 -11.34 24.83 -17.56
CA ASN A 234 -10.76 25.62 -16.49
C ASN A 234 -11.72 25.83 -15.32
N THR A 235 -12.08 24.75 -14.63
CA THR A 235 -12.84 24.80 -13.37
C THR A 235 -11.98 25.18 -12.16
N TYR A 236 -10.67 25.32 -12.35
CA TYR A 236 -9.68 25.60 -11.30
C TYR A 236 -9.34 27.10 -11.19
N GLY A 237 -9.79 27.89 -12.18
CA GLY A 237 -9.53 29.32 -12.31
C GLY A 237 -8.06 29.65 -12.62
N ILE A 238 -7.72 30.93 -12.57
CA ILE A 238 -6.37 31.50 -12.78
C ILE A 238 -5.37 31.21 -11.64
N ARG A 239 -5.56 30.14 -10.86
CA ARG A 239 -4.67 29.77 -9.74
C ARG A 239 -3.41 29.01 -10.15
N LEU A 240 -3.27 28.78 -11.45
CA LEU A 240 -2.17 28.04 -12.07
C LEU A 240 -1.58 28.92 -13.16
N ASN A 241 -0.27 28.79 -13.35
CA ASN A 241 0.47 29.44 -14.41
C ASN A 241 1.10 28.38 -15.31
N ALA A 242 1.36 28.74 -16.56
CA ALA A 242 2.20 27.93 -17.43
C ALA A 242 3.56 27.65 -16.77
N GLY A 243 4.04 26.41 -16.88
CA GLY A 243 5.23 25.89 -16.21
C GLY A 243 4.99 25.30 -14.81
N ASP A 244 3.80 25.49 -14.21
CA ASP A 244 3.50 24.90 -12.91
C ASP A 244 3.48 23.36 -12.99
N GLN A 245 4.15 22.71 -12.04
CA GLN A 245 4.05 21.26 -11.87
C GLN A 245 2.81 20.93 -11.05
N VAL A 246 1.99 20.00 -11.54
CA VAL A 246 0.73 19.61 -10.92
C VAL A 246 0.60 18.09 -10.85
N LYS A 247 -0.18 17.61 -9.88
CA LYS A 247 -0.76 16.26 -9.92
C LYS A 247 -2.22 16.39 -10.29
N TYR A 248 -2.62 15.64 -11.32
CA TYR A 248 -4.01 15.53 -11.74
C TYR A 248 -4.51 14.12 -11.43
N ASP A 249 -5.65 14.04 -10.75
CA ASP A 249 -6.38 12.81 -10.53
C ASP A 249 -7.46 12.67 -11.59
N ARG A 250 -7.19 11.80 -12.57
CA ARG A 250 -8.07 11.58 -13.72
C ARG A 250 -9.42 10.98 -13.32
N LEU A 251 -9.47 10.24 -12.21
CA LEU A 251 -10.69 9.57 -11.76
C LEU A 251 -11.66 10.51 -11.04
N ASN A 252 -11.13 11.48 -10.29
CA ASN A 252 -11.94 12.38 -9.46
C ASN A 252 -11.98 13.82 -9.98
N ASN A 253 -11.33 14.10 -11.11
CA ASN A 253 -11.13 15.44 -11.66
C ASN A 253 -10.63 16.43 -10.58
N LEU A 254 -9.53 16.06 -9.93
CA LEU A 254 -8.88 16.89 -8.91
C LEU A 254 -7.50 17.28 -9.38
N LEU A 255 -7.16 18.56 -9.22
CA LEU A 255 -5.83 19.08 -9.54
C LEU A 255 -5.15 19.64 -8.29
N LYS A 256 -3.88 19.30 -8.11
CA LYS A 256 -3.06 19.77 -6.99
C LYS A 256 -1.73 20.30 -7.50
N LYS A 257 -1.47 21.59 -7.27
CA LYS A 257 -0.16 22.20 -7.54
C LYS A 257 0.91 21.59 -6.63
N LEU A 258 2.03 21.21 -7.25
CA LEU A 258 3.24 20.76 -6.55
C LEU A 258 4.07 22.00 -6.17
N ARG A 259 4.74 21.92 -5.02
CA ARG A 259 5.65 22.97 -4.55
C ARG A 259 6.95 22.96 -5.34
#